data_AF-A0A1Y2LJX2-F1
#
_entry.id   AF-A0A1Y2LJX2-F1
#
_cell.length_a   1.000
_cell.length_b   1.000
_cell.length_c   1.000
_cell.angle_alpha   90.00
_cell.angle_beta   90.00
_cell.angle_gamma   90.00
#
_symmetry.space_group_name_H-M   'P 1'
#
loop_
_entity.id
_entity.type
_entity.pdbx_description
1 polymer ?
#
loop_
_entity_poly.entity_id
_entity_poly.type
_entity_poly.pdbx_seq_one_letter_code
_entity_poly.pdbx_strand_id
1 'polypeptide(L)'
;VEKQLPVLVTYTSVTAFVYVTGQTKRECIAETIFESDAQSWRRFLVSLQLKKKERKAYRHRRAIIVEFELHLDIPRHSQSQGRIRGQVSQDAEQPPLPRQSATQRQLNELNNGVTELQVMAGQYLLPLTQHWRCTLPGCFNLHQVCWVALRDGETLPGKSCHHYPVHNSAMTMWLAEIEKGDSSIEEPSERIIARLRQLRERSVNSRTTRGMQHREIVDQLEQQTTALTQQSDALQQLSSIATSLTQILAARTAAEEAQMERERARRTPLNCEHPDWLLVRAFF
;
A
#
# COMPACT_ATOMS: atom_id res chain seq x y z
N VAL A 1 -35.81 3.04 3.40
CA VAL A 1 -34.46 3.03 2.80
C VAL A 1 -34.65 3.22 1.31
N GLU A 2 -34.52 4.45 0.81
CA GLU A 2 -34.54 4.70 -0.63
C GLU A 2 -33.34 4.00 -1.27
N LYS A 3 -33.60 3.09 -2.21
CA LYS A 3 -32.54 2.42 -2.97
C LYS A 3 -31.97 3.45 -3.95
N GLN A 4 -30.74 3.89 -3.70
CA GLN A 4 -29.99 4.68 -4.67
C GLN A 4 -29.84 3.87 -5.96
N LEU A 5 -30.21 4.49 -7.09
CA LEU A 5 -30.02 3.93 -8.42
C LEU A 5 -28.51 3.84 -8.73
N PRO A 6 -28.06 2.83 -9.49
CA PRO A 6 -26.66 2.68 -9.86
C PRO A 6 -26.18 3.89 -10.66
N VAL A 7 -25.09 4.52 -10.19
CA VAL A 7 -24.44 5.64 -10.88
C VAL A 7 -23.58 5.08 -12.00
N LEU A 8 -23.82 5.53 -13.23
CA LEU A 8 -22.99 5.17 -14.38
C LEU A 8 -21.67 5.93 -14.28
N VAL A 9 -20.56 5.20 -14.18
CA VAL A 9 -19.22 5.78 -14.05
C VAL A 9 -18.39 5.33 -15.24
N THR A 10 -17.66 6.26 -15.84
CA THR A 10 -16.72 5.98 -16.94
C THR A 10 -15.30 6.07 -16.39
N TYR A 11 -14.48 5.04 -16.62
CA TYR A 11 -13.09 5.07 -16.20
C TYR A 11 -12.27 5.85 -17.23
N THR A 12 -11.37 6.72 -16.76
CA THR A 12 -10.55 7.58 -17.63
C THR A 12 -9.15 7.03 -17.85
N SER A 13 -8.57 6.41 -16.83
CA SER A 13 -7.24 5.81 -16.91
C SER A 13 -7.03 4.79 -15.79
N VAL A 14 -6.02 3.93 -15.97
CA VAL A 14 -5.56 2.98 -14.98
C VAL A 14 -4.09 3.25 -14.71
N THR A 15 -3.71 3.48 -13.46
CA THR A 15 -2.29 3.55 -13.08
C THR A 15 -1.83 2.16 -12.65
N ALA A 16 -0.85 1.61 -13.35
CA ALA A 16 -0.25 0.32 -13.06
C ALA A 16 1.10 0.49 -12.34
N PHE A 17 1.23 -0.11 -11.16
CA PHE A 17 2.47 -0.13 -10.38
C PHE A 17 3.12 -1.51 -10.50
N VAL A 18 4.29 -1.58 -11.14
CA VAL A 18 5.02 -2.83 -11.41
C VAL A 18 6.25 -2.93 -10.50
N TYR A 19 6.32 -3.99 -9.71
CA TYR A 19 7.43 -4.24 -8.79
C TYR A 19 7.67 -5.73 -8.55
N VAL A 20 8.82 -6.07 -7.98
CA VAL A 20 9.16 -7.44 -7.59
C VAL A 20 8.83 -7.65 -6.11
N THR A 21 8.42 -8.86 -5.72
CA THR A 21 8.13 -9.18 -4.30
C THR A 21 9.28 -8.76 -3.37
N GLY A 22 8.96 -8.03 -2.30
CA GLY A 22 9.94 -7.48 -1.35
C GLY A 22 10.55 -6.14 -1.76
N GLN A 23 10.13 -5.53 -2.87
CA GLN A 23 10.44 -4.13 -3.19
C GLN A 23 9.44 -3.19 -2.53
N THR A 24 9.92 -2.01 -2.15
CA THR A 24 9.04 -0.95 -1.64
C THR A 24 8.33 -0.24 -2.78
N LYS A 25 7.19 0.42 -2.51
CA LYS A 25 6.48 1.25 -3.52
C LYS A 25 7.33 2.37 -4.13
N ARG A 26 8.50 2.70 -3.56
CA ARG A 26 9.44 3.69 -4.13
C ARG A 26 10.30 3.14 -5.27
N GLU A 27 10.42 1.82 -5.36
CA GLU A 27 11.20 1.11 -6.37
C GLU A 27 10.31 0.54 -7.49
N CYS A 28 8.99 0.77 -7.39
CA CYS A 28 8.05 0.38 -8.42
C CYS A 28 8.12 1.30 -9.63
N ILE A 29 7.81 0.74 -10.80
CA ILE A 29 7.61 1.53 -12.01
C ILE A 29 6.11 1.81 -12.10
N ALA A 30 5.74 3.08 -12.10
CA ALA A 30 4.34 3.52 -12.22
C ALA A 30 4.07 3.99 -13.66
N GLU A 31 3.07 3.39 -14.31
CA GLU A 31 2.66 3.74 -15.67
C GLU A 31 1.17 4.00 -15.70
N THR A 32 0.76 5.18 -16.17
CA THR A 32 -0.65 5.49 -16.39
C THR A 32 -1.05 5.06 -17.80
N ILE A 33 -2.02 4.15 -17.86
CA ILE A 33 -2.58 3.54 -19.06
C ILE A 33 -3.91 4.21 -19.37
N PHE A 34 -4.03 4.76 -20.57
CA PHE A 34 -5.29 5.32 -21.07
C PHE A 34 -5.88 4.34 -22.08
N GLU A 35 -7.19 4.09 -22.00
CA GLU A 35 -7.89 3.13 -22.88
C GLU A 35 -7.69 3.47 -24.36
N SER A 36 -7.66 4.76 -24.69
CA SER A 36 -7.51 5.29 -26.05
C SER A 36 -6.06 5.45 -26.52
N ASP A 37 -5.05 5.25 -25.66
CA ASP A 37 -3.64 5.48 -26.01
C ASP A 37 -2.84 4.16 -26.11
N ALA A 38 -2.61 3.71 -27.33
CA ALA A 38 -1.77 2.55 -27.61
C ALA A 38 -0.30 2.72 -27.17
N GLN A 39 0.21 3.96 -27.06
CA GLN A 39 1.57 4.20 -26.57
C GLN A 39 1.68 3.99 -25.05
N SER A 40 0.64 4.32 -24.29
CA SER A 40 0.59 4.04 -22.85
C SER A 40 0.70 2.54 -22.55
N TRP A 41 0.00 1.70 -23.33
CA TRP A 41 0.12 0.24 -23.25
C TRP A 41 1.52 -0.27 -23.60
N ARG A 42 2.16 0.30 -24.64
CA ARG A 42 3.54 -0.07 -25.00
C ARG A 42 4.52 0.25 -23.87
N ARG A 43 4.40 1.43 -23.24
CA ARG A 43 5.25 1.82 -22.11
C ARG A 43 5.08 0.86 -20.93
N PHE A 44 3.83 0.52 -20.58
CA PHE A 44 3.55 -0.49 -19.57
C PHE A 44 4.21 -1.85 -19.86
N LEU A 45 4.11 -2.34 -21.10
CA LEU A 45 4.76 -3.60 -21.49
C LEU A 45 6.28 -3.54 -21.41
N VAL A 46 6.89 -2.41 -21.78
CA VAL A 46 8.35 -2.19 -21.62
C VAL A 46 8.73 -2.23 -20.14
N SER A 47 7.95 -1.59 -19.28
CA SER A 47 8.15 -1.58 -17.82
C SER A 47 8.05 -2.98 -17.20
N LEU A 48 7.11 -3.82 -17.68
CA LEU A 48 7.05 -5.25 -17.33
C LEU A 48 8.30 -6.03 -17.77
N GLN A 49 8.81 -5.79 -18.99
CA GLN A 49 10.03 -6.44 -19.47
C GLN A 49 11.25 -6.01 -18.66
N LEU A 50 11.31 -4.75 -18.24
CA LEU A 50 12.38 -4.22 -17.40
C LEU A 50 12.38 -4.94 -16.05
N LYS A 51 11.23 -5.02 -15.37
CA LYS A 51 11.08 -5.74 -14.10
C LYS A 51 11.32 -7.24 -14.24
N LYS A 52 11.02 -7.83 -15.41
CA LYS A 52 11.37 -9.23 -15.72
C LYS A 52 12.89 -9.45 -15.83
N LYS A 53 13.64 -8.49 -16.38
CA LYS A 53 15.11 -8.54 -16.38
C LYS A 53 15.67 -8.35 -14.98
N GLU A 54 15.14 -7.39 -14.23
CA GLU A 54 15.52 -7.12 -12.84
C GLU A 54 15.29 -8.35 -11.94
N ARG A 55 14.15 -9.04 -12.11
CA ARG A 55 13.84 -10.30 -11.43
C ARG A 55 14.92 -11.37 -11.62
N LYS A 56 15.55 -11.44 -12.80
CA LYS A 56 16.62 -12.42 -13.08
C LYS A 56 17.90 -12.13 -12.30
N ALA A 57 18.12 -10.90 -11.84
CA ALA A 57 19.27 -10.54 -11.02
C ALA A 57 19.14 -11.04 -9.57
N TYR A 58 17.93 -11.41 -9.12
CA TYR A 58 17.73 -11.96 -7.78
C TYR A 58 18.04 -13.46 -7.75
N ARG A 59 18.80 -13.90 -6.73
CA ARG A 59 19.15 -15.31 -6.51
C ARG A 59 17.94 -16.20 -6.18
N HIS A 60 16.85 -15.62 -5.70
CA HIS A 60 15.62 -16.34 -5.35
C HIS A 60 14.49 -16.03 -6.34
N ARG A 61 13.59 -16.99 -6.56
CA ARG A 61 12.40 -16.84 -7.41
C ARG A 61 11.40 -15.86 -6.77
N ARG A 62 11.58 -14.56 -7.00
CA ARG A 62 10.62 -13.53 -6.63
C ARG A 62 9.54 -13.38 -7.72
N ALA A 63 8.31 -13.05 -7.34
CA ALA A 63 7.22 -12.80 -8.30
C ALA A 63 7.26 -11.34 -8.77
N ILE A 64 6.70 -11.08 -9.96
CA ILE A 64 6.40 -9.72 -10.41
C ILE A 64 4.96 -9.45 -9.99
N ILE A 65 4.74 -8.36 -9.29
CA ILE A 65 3.43 -7.90 -8.84
C ILE A 65 3.07 -6.67 -9.66
N VAL A 66 1.80 -6.62 -10.08
CA VAL A 66 1.21 -5.46 -10.74
C VAL A 66 -0.02 -5.06 -9.95
N GLU A 67 0.02 -3.87 -9.33
CA GLU A 67 -1.15 -3.26 -8.69
C GLU A 67 -1.78 -2.26 -9.66
N PHE A 68 -3.10 -2.25 -9.77
CA PHE A 68 -3.84 -1.32 -10.62
C PHE A 68 -4.67 -0.38 -9.76
N GLU A 69 -4.55 0.92 -10.03
CA GLU A 69 -5.38 1.97 -9.45
C GLU A 69 -6.27 2.56 -10.55
N LEU A 70 -7.58 2.43 -10.38
CA LEU A 70 -8.57 2.85 -11.36
C LEU A 70 -8.98 4.30 -11.12
N HIS A 71 -8.80 5.17 -12.11
CA HIS A 71 -9.24 6.55 -12.07
C HIS A 71 -10.61 6.65 -12.74
N LEU A 72 -11.62 6.97 -11.93
CA LEU A 72 -13.01 7.08 -12.34
C LEU A 72 -13.39 8.55 -12.55
N ASP A 73 -14.04 8.85 -13.66
CA ASP A 73 -14.67 10.14 -13.89
C ASP A 73 -16.18 10.00 -13.61
N ILE A 74 -16.64 10.71 -12.58
CA ILE A 74 -18.04 10.74 -12.17
C ILE A 74 -18.64 12.00 -12.81
N PRO A 75 -19.56 11.88 -13.78
CA PRO A 75 -20.20 13.04 -14.37
C PRO A 75 -20.89 13.85 -13.27
N ARG A 76 -20.47 15.09 -13.07
CA ARG A 76 -21.14 16.01 -12.15
C ARG A 76 -22.50 16.34 -12.76
N HIS A 77 -23.55 15.63 -12.34
CA HIS A 77 -24.91 16.11 -12.59
C HIS A 77 -25.05 17.48 -11.94
N SER A 78 -25.33 18.47 -12.78
CA SER A 78 -25.68 19.84 -12.42
C SER A 78 -26.81 19.84 -11.40
N GLN A 79 -26.46 19.93 -10.11
CA GLN A 79 -27.44 20.25 -9.09
C GLN A 79 -27.82 21.72 -9.24
N SER A 80 -29.06 21.88 -9.69
CA SER A 80 -29.85 23.10 -9.74
C SER A 80 -29.74 23.95 -8.48
N GLN A 81 -29.66 25.26 -8.72
CA GLN A 81 -29.78 26.35 -7.76
C GLN A 81 -30.87 26.11 -6.70
N GLY A 82 -30.47 26.03 -5.43
CA GLY A 82 -31.34 26.24 -4.29
C GLY A 82 -31.15 27.64 -3.73
N ARG A 83 -31.96 28.61 -4.20
CA ARG A 83 -32.21 29.88 -3.49
C ARG A 83 -33.02 29.54 -2.23
N ILE A 84 -32.52 29.82 -1.03
CA ILE A 84 -33.39 30.18 0.11
C ILE A 84 -32.74 31.31 0.93
N ARG A 85 -33.56 32.35 1.10
CA ARG A 85 -33.41 33.58 1.86
C ARG A 85 -33.83 33.31 3.31
N GLY A 86 -33.14 33.88 4.30
CA GLY A 86 -33.62 33.90 5.68
C GLY A 86 -32.60 34.42 6.69
N GLN A 87 -32.60 35.73 6.92
CA GLN A 87 -32.10 36.32 8.17
C GLN A 87 -33.04 35.90 9.31
N VAL A 88 -32.49 35.39 10.42
CA VAL A 88 -33.00 35.63 11.78
C VAL A 88 -31.81 35.59 12.74
N SER A 89 -31.56 36.69 13.42
CA SER A 89 -30.78 36.74 14.67
C SER A 89 -31.63 36.15 15.79
N GLN A 90 -31.06 35.27 16.63
CA GLN A 90 -31.49 35.12 18.01
C GLN A 90 -30.45 34.37 18.84
N ASP A 91 -30.04 35.02 19.92
CA ASP A 91 -29.34 34.48 21.07
C ASP A 91 -30.08 33.25 21.63
N ALA A 92 -29.38 32.13 21.83
CA ALA A 92 -29.77 31.07 22.75
C ALA A 92 -28.59 30.14 23.06
N GLU A 93 -28.46 29.82 24.34
CA GLU A 93 -27.56 28.89 25.03
C GLU A 93 -26.90 27.78 24.18
N GLN A 94 -25.57 27.74 24.22
CA GLN A 94 -24.76 26.64 23.69
C GLN A 94 -24.95 25.36 24.52
N PRO A 95 -25.40 24.24 23.93
CA PRO A 95 -25.21 22.92 24.52
C PRO A 95 -23.75 22.45 24.27
N PRO A 96 -23.21 21.56 25.13
CA PRO A 96 -21.83 21.11 25.03
C PRO A 96 -21.61 20.34 23.72
N LEU A 97 -20.70 20.85 22.88
CA LEU A 97 -20.33 20.25 21.61
C LEU A 97 -19.86 18.80 21.80
N PRO A 98 -20.38 17.83 21.02
CA PRO A 98 -19.92 16.46 21.06
C PRO A 98 -18.45 16.39 20.60
N ARG A 99 -17.64 15.58 21.28
CA ARG A 99 -16.25 15.31 20.91
C ARG A 99 -16.20 14.76 19.49
N GLN A 100 -15.76 15.60 18.55
CA GLN A 100 -15.54 15.21 17.17
C GLN A 100 -14.33 14.26 17.09
N SER A 101 -14.51 13.12 16.41
CA SER A 101 -13.41 12.19 16.12
C SER A 101 -12.41 12.84 15.16
N ALA A 102 -11.15 12.37 15.19
CA ALA A 102 -10.10 12.85 14.31
C ALA A 102 -10.49 12.78 12.81
N THR A 103 -11.25 11.76 12.43
CA THR A 103 -11.77 11.57 11.07
C THR A 103 -12.82 12.61 10.69
N GLN A 104 -13.69 13.00 11.63
CA GLN A 104 -14.69 14.05 11.41
C GLN A 104 -14.01 15.42 11.22
N ARG A 105 -12.93 15.69 11.96
CA ARG A 105 -12.13 16.92 11.78
C ARG A 105 -11.47 16.95 10.41
N GLN A 106 -10.86 15.86 9.97
CA GLN A 106 -10.25 15.76 8.64
C GLN A 106 -11.26 15.96 7.50
N LEU A 107 -12.47 15.39 7.61
CA LEU A 107 -13.54 15.59 6.64
C LEU A 107 -14.03 17.05 6.60
N ASN A 108 -14.19 17.69 7.77
CA ASN A 108 -14.56 19.09 7.84
C ASN A 108 -13.47 20.01 7.29
N GLU A 109 -12.18 19.73 7.54
CA GLU A 109 -11.05 20.47 6.98
C GLU A 109 -10.99 20.37 5.45
N LEU A 110 -11.27 19.20 4.88
CA LEU A 110 -11.35 18.99 3.43
C LEU A 110 -12.52 19.76 2.81
N ASN A 111 -13.71 19.68 3.41
CA ASN A 111 -14.87 20.43 2.93
C ASN A 111 -14.68 21.94 3.05
N ASN A 112 -14.09 22.43 4.15
CA ASN A 112 -13.85 23.85 4.34
C ASN A 112 -12.81 24.38 3.35
N GLY A 113 -11.72 23.66 3.09
CA GLY A 113 -10.71 24.08 2.12
C GLY A 113 -11.21 24.13 0.67
N VAL A 114 -12.15 23.26 0.29
CA VAL A 114 -12.79 23.29 -1.04
C VAL A 114 -13.84 24.41 -1.12
N THR A 115 -14.58 24.64 -0.04
CA THR A 115 -15.62 25.69 0.03
C THR A 115 -14.99 27.09 0.04
N GLU A 116 -13.90 27.31 0.79
CA GLU A 116 -13.15 28.57 0.80
C GLU A 116 -12.58 28.90 -0.59
N LEU A 117 -12.06 27.89 -1.30
CA LEU A 117 -11.58 28.08 -2.67
C LEU A 117 -12.70 28.34 -3.66
N GLN A 118 -13.92 27.79 -3.47
CA GLN A 118 -15.07 28.09 -4.33
C GLN A 118 -15.66 29.47 -4.06
N VAL A 119 -15.69 29.90 -2.80
CA VAL A 119 -16.20 31.23 -2.40
C VAL A 119 -15.21 32.33 -2.80
N MET A 120 -13.90 32.08 -2.72
CA MET A 120 -12.83 32.99 -3.17
C MET A 120 -12.35 32.70 -4.60
N ALA A 121 -12.98 31.76 -5.33
CA ALA A 121 -12.51 31.33 -6.65
C ALA A 121 -12.36 32.49 -7.64
N GLY A 122 -13.10 33.58 -7.41
CA GLY A 122 -13.03 34.82 -8.17
C GLY A 122 -13.04 34.58 -9.69
N GLN A 123 -12.58 35.57 -10.43
CA GLN A 123 -12.33 35.46 -11.87
C GLN A 123 -10.99 34.75 -12.17
N TYR A 124 -10.10 34.63 -11.17
CA TYR A 124 -8.68 34.37 -11.39
C TYR A 124 -8.24 32.92 -11.12
N LEU A 125 -9.04 32.08 -10.45
CA LEU A 125 -8.67 30.70 -10.14
C LEU A 125 -8.43 29.85 -11.39
N LEU A 126 -9.32 29.92 -12.37
CA LEU A 126 -9.18 29.13 -13.60
C LEU A 126 -7.96 29.57 -14.42
N PRO A 127 -7.74 30.87 -14.70
CA PRO A 127 -6.50 31.33 -15.33
C PRO A 127 -5.23 30.91 -14.58
N LEU A 128 -5.21 31.05 -13.24
CA LEU A 128 -4.06 30.70 -12.42
C LEU A 128 -3.72 29.20 -12.50
N THR A 129 -4.74 28.35 -12.34
CA THR A 129 -4.57 26.89 -12.38
C THR A 129 -4.18 26.39 -13.77
N GLN A 130 -4.64 27.05 -14.84
CA GLN A 130 -4.24 26.74 -16.22
C GLN A 130 -2.81 27.18 -16.52
N HIS A 131 -2.44 28.41 -16.13
CA HIS A 131 -1.11 28.97 -16.38
C HIS A 131 -0.01 28.16 -15.68
N TRP A 132 -0.22 27.81 -14.42
CA TRP A 132 0.74 27.07 -13.60
C TRP A 132 0.54 25.57 -13.58
N ARG A 133 -0.25 25.03 -14.52
CA ARG A 133 -0.42 23.58 -14.65
C ARG A 133 0.92 22.95 -15.05
N CYS A 134 1.44 22.08 -14.19
CA CYS A 134 2.71 21.43 -14.44
C CYS A 134 2.63 20.50 -15.66
N THR A 135 3.52 20.71 -16.63
CA THR A 135 3.67 19.89 -17.83
C THR A 135 4.98 19.10 -17.84
N LEU A 136 5.89 19.32 -16.87
CA LEU A 136 7.21 18.70 -16.86
C LEU A 136 7.14 17.19 -16.52
N PRO A 137 7.55 16.30 -17.43
CA PRO A 137 7.70 14.88 -17.12
C PRO A 137 8.80 14.70 -16.06
N GLY A 138 8.46 14.08 -14.93
CA GLY A 138 9.37 13.89 -13.79
C GLY A 138 9.21 14.90 -12.64
N CYS A 139 8.33 15.89 -12.77
CA CYS A 139 7.88 16.67 -11.63
C CYS A 139 6.85 15.87 -10.80
N PHE A 140 6.99 15.87 -9.47
CA PHE A 140 6.02 15.22 -8.56
C PHE A 140 4.63 15.84 -8.63
N ASN A 141 4.51 17.05 -9.16
CA ASN A 141 3.26 17.79 -9.29
C ASN A 141 2.71 17.75 -10.72
N LEU A 142 3.06 16.74 -11.54
CA LEU A 142 2.57 16.62 -12.91
C LEU A 142 1.03 16.73 -12.96
N HIS A 143 0.52 17.56 -13.86
CA HIS A 143 -0.90 17.93 -14.00
C HIS A 143 -1.51 18.73 -12.83
N GLN A 144 -0.77 18.95 -11.74
CA GLN A 144 -1.17 19.82 -10.64
C GLN A 144 -0.55 21.22 -10.81
N VAL A 145 -0.96 22.15 -9.95
CA VAL A 145 -0.45 23.53 -9.97
C VAL A 145 0.90 23.59 -9.26
N CYS A 146 1.93 24.05 -9.95
CA CYS A 146 3.21 24.37 -9.34
C CYS A 146 3.77 25.68 -9.87
N TRP A 147 4.30 26.49 -8.97
CA TRP A 147 5.06 27.67 -9.33
C TRP A 147 6.50 27.25 -9.64
N VAL A 148 7.09 27.84 -10.68
CA VAL A 148 8.47 27.55 -11.09
C VAL A 148 9.33 28.76 -10.80
N ALA A 149 10.35 28.59 -9.96
CA ALA A 149 11.37 29.60 -9.75
C ALA A 149 12.34 29.63 -10.94
N LEU A 150 11.98 30.36 -11.99
CA LEU A 150 12.84 30.58 -13.15
C LEU A 150 14.04 31.45 -12.75
N ARG A 151 15.23 31.10 -13.25
CA ARG A 151 16.42 31.97 -13.18
C ARG A 151 16.51 32.84 -14.42
N ASP A 152 17.39 33.84 -14.38
CA ASP A 152 17.63 34.73 -15.52
C ASP A 152 17.92 33.93 -16.80
N GLY A 153 17.07 34.12 -17.82
CA GLY A 153 17.16 33.43 -19.10
C GLY A 153 16.56 32.02 -19.17
N GLU A 154 16.01 31.48 -18.06
CA GLU A 154 15.25 30.22 -18.08
C GLU A 154 13.79 30.47 -18.51
N THR A 155 13.23 29.54 -19.29
CA THR A 155 11.81 29.52 -19.66
C THR A 155 11.11 28.30 -19.08
N LEU A 156 9.77 28.36 -18.98
CA LEU A 156 8.97 27.20 -18.60
C LEU A 156 9.22 26.02 -19.54
N PRO A 157 9.24 24.77 -19.03
CA PRO A 157 8.87 24.37 -17.67
C PRO A 157 9.98 24.49 -16.60
N GLY A 158 11.19 24.92 -16.95
CA GLY A 158 12.32 25.00 -16.01
C GLY A 158 12.84 23.63 -15.54
N LYS A 159 13.71 23.65 -14.51
CA LYS A 159 14.29 22.44 -13.90
C LYS A 159 13.33 21.85 -12.87
N SER A 160 13.23 20.52 -12.80
CA SER A 160 12.37 19.80 -11.85
C SER A 160 12.58 20.21 -10.38
N CYS A 161 13.81 20.56 -9.99
CA CYS A 161 14.13 21.02 -8.65
C CYS A 161 13.66 22.45 -8.33
N HIS A 162 13.14 23.21 -9.30
CA HIS A 162 12.62 24.56 -9.13
C HIS A 162 11.07 24.61 -9.10
N HIS A 163 10.39 23.47 -9.12
CA HIS A 163 8.93 23.41 -9.00
C HIS A 163 8.52 23.40 -7.53
N TYR A 164 7.67 24.34 -7.15
CA TYR A 164 7.09 24.46 -5.82
C TYR A 164 5.60 24.14 -5.88
N PRO A 165 5.11 23.16 -5.11
CA PRO A 165 3.68 22.84 -5.10
C PRO A 165 2.87 24.03 -4.58
N VAL A 166 1.84 24.43 -5.33
CA VAL A 166 0.92 25.48 -4.91
C VAL A 166 -0.25 24.82 -4.20
N HIS A 167 -0.17 24.75 -2.87
CA HIS A 167 -1.26 24.23 -2.05
C HIS A 167 -2.43 25.22 -2.01
N ASN A 168 -3.64 24.73 -1.72
CA ASN A 168 -4.86 25.52 -1.60
C ASN A 168 -4.67 26.79 -0.75
N SER A 169 -4.02 26.69 0.40
CA SER A 169 -3.76 27.87 1.27
C SER A 169 -2.86 28.93 0.63
N ALA A 170 -1.87 28.53 -0.17
CA ALA A 170 -1.03 29.47 -0.92
C ALA A 170 -1.79 30.02 -2.15
N MET A 171 -2.64 29.19 -2.77
CA MET A 171 -3.49 29.59 -3.88
C MET A 171 -4.51 30.65 -3.45
N THR A 172 -5.22 30.45 -2.33
CA THR A 172 -6.17 31.44 -1.80
C THR A 172 -5.48 32.76 -1.45
N MET A 173 -4.28 32.71 -0.87
CA MET A 173 -3.48 33.91 -0.60
C MET A 173 -3.10 34.63 -1.90
N TRP A 174 -2.71 33.88 -2.93
CA TRP A 174 -2.36 34.42 -4.23
C TRP A 174 -3.55 35.09 -4.92
N LEU A 175 -4.70 34.43 -4.95
CA LEU A 175 -5.92 34.99 -5.52
C LEU A 175 -6.33 36.29 -4.82
N ALA A 176 -6.24 36.34 -3.49
CA ALA A 176 -6.53 37.55 -2.73
C ALA A 176 -5.55 38.71 -2.99
N GLU A 177 -4.29 38.42 -3.33
CA GLU A 177 -3.30 39.44 -3.71
C GLU A 177 -3.46 39.89 -5.17
N ILE A 178 -3.93 39.01 -6.06
CA ILE A 178 -4.32 39.37 -7.43
C ILE A 178 -5.50 40.34 -7.41
N GLU A 179 -6.53 40.06 -6.61
CA GLU A 179 -7.70 40.93 -6.48
C GLU A 179 -7.35 42.34 -5.97
N LYS A 180 -6.29 42.47 -5.17
CA LYS A 180 -5.79 43.75 -4.66
C LYS A 180 -4.83 44.46 -5.62
N GLY A 181 -4.34 43.77 -6.65
CA GLY A 181 -3.31 44.28 -7.56
C GLY A 181 -1.88 44.22 -7.03
N ASP A 182 -1.64 43.50 -5.92
CA ASP A 182 -0.31 43.32 -5.33
C ASP A 182 0.50 42.21 -6.02
N SER A 183 -0.17 41.35 -6.78
CA SER A 183 0.44 40.26 -7.55
C SER A 183 -0.31 40.03 -8.84
N SER A 184 0.29 39.29 -9.77
CA SER A 184 -0.36 38.86 -11.00
C SER A 184 -0.44 37.34 -11.08
N ILE A 185 -1.12 36.83 -12.11
CA ILE A 185 -1.13 35.39 -12.40
C ILE A 185 0.28 34.90 -12.74
N GLU A 186 1.08 35.69 -13.46
CA GLU A 186 2.41 35.32 -13.95
C GLU A 186 3.51 35.58 -12.92
N GLU A 187 3.33 36.57 -12.07
CA GLU A 187 4.32 37.04 -11.10
C GLU A 187 3.70 37.07 -9.70
N PRO A 188 3.91 36.01 -8.89
CA PRO A 188 3.52 36.03 -7.50
C PRO A 188 4.33 37.06 -6.72
N SER A 189 3.72 37.66 -5.69
CA SER A 189 4.44 38.53 -4.76
C SER A 189 5.53 37.77 -4.00
N GLU A 190 6.51 38.50 -3.49
CA GLU A 190 7.57 37.95 -2.61
C GLU A 190 6.99 37.21 -1.40
N ARG A 191 5.83 37.64 -0.89
CA ARG A 191 5.15 36.98 0.23
C ARG A 191 4.64 35.60 -0.16
N ILE A 192 4.03 35.45 -1.34
CA ILE A 192 3.59 34.16 -1.87
C ILE A 192 4.80 33.27 -2.14
N ILE A 193 5.86 33.81 -2.73
CA ILE A 193 7.11 33.07 -3.00
C ILE A 193 7.70 32.53 -1.70
N ALA A 194 7.83 33.36 -0.67
CA ALA A 194 8.31 32.95 0.64
C ALA A 194 7.43 31.85 1.25
N ARG A 195 6.10 31.96 1.11
CA ARG A 195 5.14 30.94 1.57
C ARG A 195 5.32 29.61 0.84
N LEU A 196 5.48 29.63 -0.48
CA LEU A 196 5.69 28.42 -1.30
C LEU A 196 7.01 27.71 -0.94
N ARG A 197 8.08 28.47 -0.72
CA ARG A 197 9.37 27.93 -0.24
C ARG A 197 9.22 27.26 1.13
N GLN A 198 8.54 27.93 2.06
CA GLN A 198 8.28 27.39 3.39
C GLN A 198 7.46 26.09 3.34
N LEU A 199 6.42 26.02 2.50
CA LEU A 199 5.60 24.81 2.34
C LEU A 199 6.42 23.64 1.77
N ARG A 200 7.31 23.91 0.82
CA ARG A 200 8.22 22.90 0.29
C ARG A 200 9.18 22.37 1.36
N GLU A 201 9.80 23.25 2.14
CA GLU A 201 10.69 22.85 3.23
C GLU A 201 9.96 21.99 4.26
N ARG A 202 8.74 22.37 4.66
CA ARG A 202 7.90 21.56 5.55
C ARG A 202 7.59 20.18 4.96
N SER A 203 7.29 20.11 3.67
CA SER A 203 7.03 18.84 2.98
C SER A 203 8.27 17.94 2.94
N VAL A 204 9.44 18.49 2.65
CA VAL A 204 10.72 17.76 2.66
C VAL A 204 11.05 17.26 4.08
N ASN A 205 10.88 18.12 5.09
CA ASN A 205 11.13 17.76 6.48
C ASN A 205 10.18 16.66 6.95
N SER A 206 8.87 16.78 6.65
CA SER A 206 7.87 15.77 6.99
C SER A 206 8.15 14.41 6.34
N ARG A 207 8.60 14.40 5.08
CA ARG A 207 9.02 13.17 4.38
C ARG A 207 10.23 12.51 5.05
N THR A 208 11.16 13.32 5.53
CA THR A 208 12.36 12.85 6.25
C THR A 208 11.96 12.20 7.57
N THR A 209 11.10 12.87 8.36
CA THR A 209 10.61 12.33 9.64
C THR A 209 9.81 11.04 9.46
N ARG A 210 8.89 10.99 8.49
CA ARG A 210 8.15 9.76 8.16
C ARG A 210 9.06 8.65 7.64
N GLY A 211 10.11 9.00 6.89
CA GLY A 211 11.11 8.06 6.43
C GLY A 211 11.86 7.39 7.59
N MET A 212 12.20 8.16 8.63
CA MET A 212 12.82 7.63 9.84
C MET A 212 11.86 6.71 10.62
N GLN A 213 10.61 7.13 10.82
CA GLN A 213 9.59 6.31 11.49
C GLN A 213 9.32 4.99 10.75
N HIS A 214 9.21 5.03 9.42
CA HIS A 214 9.00 3.81 8.62
C HIS A 214 10.19 2.86 8.73
N ARG A 215 11.43 3.39 8.77
CA ARG A 215 12.63 2.56 8.96
C ARG A 215 12.61 1.88 10.32
N GLU A 216 12.26 2.61 11.37
CA GLU A 216 12.14 2.04 12.72
C GLU A 216 11.10 0.92 12.81
N ILE A 217 9.95 1.09 12.14
CA ILE A 217 8.92 0.04 12.06
C ILE A 217 9.44 -1.19 11.30
N VAL A 218 10.15 -0.99 10.20
CA VAL A 218 10.74 -2.09 9.42
C VAL A 218 11.77 -2.85 10.25
N ASP A 219 12.65 -2.14 10.94
CA ASP A 219 13.67 -2.73 11.80
C ASP A 219 13.01 -3.55 12.95
N GLN A 220 11.90 -3.06 13.53
CA GLN A 220 11.12 -3.80 14.53
C GLN A 220 10.45 -5.07 13.94
N LEU A 221 9.88 -4.99 12.75
CA LEU A 221 9.26 -6.14 12.08
C LEU A 221 10.30 -7.20 11.69
N GLU A 222 11.48 -6.80 11.26
CA GLU A 222 12.59 -7.72 10.98
C GLU A 222 13.02 -8.44 12.27
N GLN A 223 13.17 -7.74 13.38
CA GLN A 223 13.47 -8.36 14.69
C GLN A 223 12.39 -9.38 15.09
N GLN A 224 11.11 -9.04 14.98
CA GLN A 224 10.02 -9.99 15.26
C GLN A 224 10.04 -11.21 14.35
N THR A 225 10.32 -11.02 13.06
CA THR A 225 10.41 -12.11 12.08
C THR A 225 11.56 -13.06 12.42
N THR A 226 12.72 -12.53 12.80
CA THR A 226 13.86 -13.37 13.22
C THR A 226 13.57 -14.15 14.49
N ALA A 227 12.90 -13.54 15.48
CA ALA A 227 12.50 -14.23 16.71
C ALA A 227 11.49 -15.36 16.44
N LEU A 228 10.49 -15.12 15.59
CA LEU A 228 9.52 -16.15 15.18
C LEU A 228 10.18 -17.30 14.41
N THR A 229 11.17 -16.99 13.57
CA THR A 229 11.93 -18.01 12.83
C THR A 229 12.71 -18.90 13.79
N GLN A 230 13.41 -18.32 14.77
CA GLN A 230 14.13 -19.08 15.80
C GLN A 230 13.18 -19.97 16.61
N GLN A 231 11.99 -19.48 16.95
CA GLN A 231 10.98 -20.26 17.66
C GLN A 231 10.47 -21.44 16.82
N SER A 232 10.24 -21.23 15.53
CA SER A 232 9.86 -22.30 14.59
C SER A 232 10.95 -23.38 14.49
N ASP A 233 12.22 -22.98 14.40
CA ASP A 233 13.35 -23.92 14.32
C ASP A 233 13.43 -24.78 15.60
N ALA A 234 13.24 -24.17 16.77
CA ALA A 234 13.18 -24.89 18.04
C ALA A 234 12.03 -25.90 18.09
N LEU A 235 10.85 -25.54 17.58
CA LEU A 235 9.70 -26.46 17.49
C LEU A 235 9.96 -27.61 16.52
N GLN A 236 10.61 -27.37 15.38
CA GLN A 236 11.00 -28.42 14.45
C GLN A 236 12.00 -29.39 15.08
N GLN A 237 12.98 -28.88 15.84
CA GLN A 237 13.92 -29.72 16.60
C GLN A 237 13.19 -30.59 17.61
N LEU A 238 12.28 -30.03 18.40
CA LEU A 238 11.46 -30.80 19.36
C LEU A 238 10.62 -31.87 18.66
N SER A 239 10.01 -31.56 17.52
CA SER A 239 9.28 -32.55 16.72
C SER A 239 10.18 -33.70 16.28
N SER A 240 11.40 -33.41 15.81
CA SER A 240 12.35 -34.44 15.37
C SER A 240 12.79 -35.36 16.52
N ILE A 241 12.98 -34.78 17.72
CA ILE A 241 13.30 -35.53 18.94
C ILE A 241 12.13 -36.43 19.31
N ALA A 242 10.90 -35.91 19.30
CA ALA A 242 9.70 -36.68 19.60
C ALA A 242 9.55 -37.88 18.64
N THR A 243 9.71 -37.67 17.33
CA THR A 243 9.65 -38.76 16.35
C THR A 243 10.73 -39.81 16.58
N SER A 244 11.95 -39.39 16.91
CA SER A 244 13.05 -40.31 17.23
C SER A 244 12.77 -41.15 18.47
N LEU A 245 12.21 -40.53 19.53
CA LEU A 245 11.80 -41.25 20.73
C LEU A 245 10.70 -42.27 20.43
N THR A 246 9.71 -41.91 19.60
CA THR A 246 8.65 -42.85 19.18
C THR A 246 9.24 -44.06 18.44
N GLN A 247 10.21 -43.85 17.55
CA GLN A 247 10.88 -44.94 16.84
C GLN A 247 11.67 -45.86 17.78
N ILE A 248 12.39 -45.30 18.75
CA ILE A 248 13.13 -46.08 19.76
C ILE A 248 12.17 -46.92 20.61
N LEU A 249 11.04 -46.35 21.04
CA LEU A 249 10.05 -47.07 21.82
C LEU A 249 9.42 -48.21 21.00
N ALA A 250 9.07 -47.96 19.73
CA ALA A 250 8.53 -49.00 18.84
C ALA A 250 9.54 -50.13 18.55
N ALA A 251 10.82 -49.80 18.37
CA ALA A 251 11.87 -50.79 18.19
C ALA A 251 12.07 -51.64 19.45
N ARG A 252 11.99 -51.02 20.63
CA ARG A 252 12.08 -51.72 21.91
C ARG A 252 10.91 -52.69 22.11
N THR A 253 9.67 -52.27 21.85
CA THR A 253 8.51 -53.16 21.98
C THR A 253 8.60 -54.36 21.03
N ALA A 254 9.01 -54.12 19.78
CA ALA A 254 9.22 -55.21 18.81
C ALA A 254 10.32 -56.19 19.24
N ALA A 255 11.40 -55.69 19.88
CA ALA A 255 12.47 -56.53 20.41
C ALA A 255 12.01 -57.36 21.62
N GLU A 256 11.21 -56.77 22.52
CA GLU A 256 10.61 -57.46 23.67
C GLU A 256 9.64 -58.57 23.20
N GLU A 257 8.80 -58.30 22.20
CA GLU A 257 7.92 -59.29 21.57
C GLU A 257 8.71 -60.44 20.92
N ALA A 258 9.75 -60.12 20.15
CA ALA A 258 10.61 -61.12 19.52
C ALA A 258 11.35 -61.99 20.55
N GLN A 259 11.75 -61.41 21.69
CA GLN A 259 12.34 -62.17 22.79
C GLN A 259 11.31 -63.10 23.43
N MET A 260 10.09 -62.63 23.70
CA MET A 260 9.03 -63.48 24.25
C MET A 260 8.67 -64.64 23.32
N GLU A 261 8.62 -64.40 22.01
CA GLU A 261 8.34 -65.46 21.02
C GLU A 261 9.47 -66.51 20.99
N ARG A 262 10.73 -66.08 21.10
CA ARG A 262 11.88 -67.00 21.24
C ARG A 262 11.82 -67.82 22.52
N GLU A 263 11.42 -67.21 23.63
CA GLU A 263 11.25 -67.92 24.91
C GLU A 263 10.08 -68.91 24.85
N ARG A 264 8.99 -68.56 24.17
CA ARG A 264 7.86 -69.46 23.92
C ARG A 264 8.25 -70.65 23.03
N ALA A 265 9.05 -70.41 22.00
CA ALA A 265 9.61 -71.46 21.15
C ALA A 265 10.59 -72.39 21.89
N ARG A 266 11.29 -71.89 22.93
CA ARG A 266 12.13 -72.73 23.81
C ARG A 266 11.32 -73.58 24.80
N ARG A 267 10.12 -73.12 25.18
CA ARG A 267 9.21 -73.80 26.11
C ARG A 267 8.21 -74.73 25.42
N THR A 268 8.23 -74.80 24.10
CA THR A 268 7.46 -75.81 23.37
C THR A 268 8.08 -77.16 23.73
N PRO A 269 7.34 -78.10 24.33
CA PRO A 269 7.89 -79.42 24.60
C PRO A 269 8.38 -80.01 23.28
N LEU A 270 9.59 -80.57 23.27
CA LEU A 270 10.04 -81.46 22.20
C LEU A 270 8.87 -82.38 21.90
N ASN A 271 8.33 -82.29 20.69
CA ASN A 271 7.26 -83.16 20.25
C ASN A 271 7.81 -84.59 20.35
N CYS A 272 7.48 -85.27 21.45
CA CYS A 272 7.65 -86.70 21.60
C CYS A 272 6.62 -87.32 20.67
N GLU A 273 6.85 -87.24 19.35
CA GLU A 273 6.20 -88.12 18.41
C GLU A 273 6.79 -89.51 18.66
N HIS A 274 6.32 -90.18 19.71
CA HIS A 274 6.37 -91.63 19.72
C HIS A 274 5.34 -92.09 18.68
N PRO A 275 5.76 -92.76 17.59
CA PRO A 275 4.79 -93.38 16.70
C PRO A 275 4.02 -94.42 17.53
N ASP A 276 2.69 -94.45 17.37
CA ASP A 276 1.82 -95.40 18.07
C ASP A 276 2.35 -96.83 17.92
N TRP A 277 2.81 -97.44 19.01
CA TRP A 277 3.20 -98.84 18.99
C TRP A 277 1.92 -99.69 18.98
N LEU A 278 1.65 -100.28 17.82
CA LEU A 278 0.57 -101.23 17.61
C LEU A 278 0.97 -102.57 18.27
N LEU A 279 0.39 -102.88 19.42
CA LEU A 279 0.59 -104.16 20.09
C LEU A 279 -0.20 -105.26 19.34
N VAL A 280 0.39 -105.83 18.31
CA VAL A 280 -0.15 -107.01 17.62
C VAL A 280 0.25 -108.25 18.41
N ARG A 281 -0.73 -108.86 19.08
CA ARG A 281 -0.60 -110.17 19.74
C ARG A 281 -0.34 -111.22 18.65
N ALA A 282 0.77 -111.96 18.75
CA ALA A 282 1.12 -113.02 17.82
C ALA A 282 1.73 -114.23 18.56
N PHE A 283 0.94 -115.32 18.58
CA PHE A 283 1.28 -116.75 18.78
C PHE A 283 1.90 -117.18 20.14
N PHE A 284 1.61 -118.34 20.75
CA PHE A 284 0.87 -119.58 20.42
C PHE A 284 0.07 -120.01 21.66
#